data_AF-E9IGZ0-F1
#
_entry.id   AF-E9IGZ0-F1
#
_cell.length_a   1.000
_cell.length_b   1.000
_cell.length_c   1.000
_cell.angle_alpha   90.00
_cell.angle_beta   90.00
_cell.angle_gamma   90.00
#
_symmetry.space_group_name_H-M   'P 1'
#
loop_
_entity.id
_entity.type
_entity.pdbx_description
1 polymer ?
#
loop_
_entity_poly.entity_id
_entity_poly.type
_entity_poly.pdbx_seq_one_letter_code
_entity_poly.pdbx_strand_id
1 'polypeptide(L)' 'KKFPCVNCSSVFSRKGGLTYHQKYECGQEPRFNCPYCVYCARHISNARRHVRKCHPGRNVYTVDLCKLQQ' A
#
# COMPACT_ATOMS: atom_id res chain seq x y z
N LYS A 1 -3.05 -8.59 23.88
CA LYS A 1 -1.92 -9.29 23.20
C LYS A 1 -1.88 -8.82 21.74
N LYS A 2 -0.74 -8.26 21.28
CA LYS A 2 -0.57 -7.83 19.88
C LYS A 2 0.05 -8.96 19.05
N PHE A 3 -0.17 -8.92 17.74
CA PHE A 3 0.29 -9.91 16.77
C PHE A 3 1.21 -9.22 15.76
N PRO A 4 2.52 -9.14 16.03
CA PRO A 4 3.48 -8.55 15.10
C PRO A 4 3.74 -9.48 13.91
N CYS A 5 3.94 -8.91 12.72
CA CYS A 5 4.45 -9.64 11.58
C CYS A 5 5.96 -9.87 11.73
N VAL A 6 6.44 -11.08 11.44
CA VAL A 6 7.88 -11.41 11.49
C VAL A 6 8.65 -10.93 10.26
N ASN A 7 7.95 -10.66 9.16
CA ASN A 7 8.52 -10.32 7.87
C ASN A 7 8.44 -8.81 7.57
N CYS A 8 7.77 -8.01 8.40
CA CYS A 8 7.70 -6.55 8.27
C CYS A 8 7.28 -5.87 9.57
N SER A 9 7.38 -4.53 9.63
CA SER A 9 7.11 -3.73 10.84
C SER A 9 5.61 -3.55 11.19
N SER A 10 4.71 -4.36 10.63
CA SER A 10 3.27 -4.25 10.84
C SER A 10 2.83 -4.98 12.10
N VAL A 11 1.96 -4.35 12.91
CA VAL A 11 1.45 -4.93 14.16
C VAL A 11 -0.08 -4.92 14.17
N PHE A 12 -0.67 -6.08 14.44
CA PHE A 12 -2.11 -6.26 14.41
C PHE A 12 -2.69 -6.52 15.80
N SER A 13 -3.90 -6.04 16.05
CA SER A 13 -4.63 -6.29 17.31
C SER A 13 -5.30 -7.66 17.37
N ARG A 14 -5.42 -8.37 16.22
CA ARG A 14 -6.11 -9.65 16.09
C ARG A 14 -5.28 -10.64 15.25
N LYS A 15 -5.30 -11.92 15.62
CA LYS A 15 -4.59 -13.00 14.89
C LYS A 15 -5.06 -13.12 13.44
N GLY A 16 -6.37 -13.05 13.19
CA GLY A 16 -6.91 -13.14 11.83
C GLY A 16 -6.40 -12.04 10.89
N GLY A 17 -6.20 -10.82 11.42
CA GLY A 17 -5.60 -9.73 10.67
C GLY A 17 -4.14 -9.99 10.30
N LEU A 18 -3.36 -10.54 11.25
CA LEU A 18 -1.99 -10.97 10.97
C LEU A 18 -1.95 -12.09 9.92
N THR A 19 -2.81 -13.12 10.03
CA THR A 19 -2.84 -14.22 9.07
C THR A 19 -3.20 -13.75 7.66
N TYR A 20 -4.21 -12.89 7.52
CA TYR A 20 -4.57 -12.30 6.23
C TYR A 20 -3.41 -11.48 5.66
N HIS A 21 -2.83 -10.60 6.48
CA HIS A 21 -1.68 -9.81 6.11
C HIS A 21 -0.50 -10.67 5.64
N GLN A 22 -0.14 -11.70 6.39
CA GLN A 22 0.96 -12.60 6.03
C GLN A 22 0.71 -13.34 4.72
N LYS A 23 -0.54 -13.74 4.47
CA LYS A 23 -0.90 -14.52 3.28
C LYS A 23 -0.98 -13.68 2.00
N TYR A 24 -1.44 -12.43 2.10
CA TYR A 24 -1.83 -11.64 0.92
C TYR A 24 -1.11 -10.30 0.77
N GLU A 25 -0.52 -9.74 1.82
CA GLU A 25 0.08 -8.39 1.78
C GLU A 25 1.57 -8.40 2.12
N CYS A 26 1.99 -9.33 2.96
CA CYS A 26 3.34 -9.43 3.44
C CYS A 26 4.25 -9.97 2.34
N GLY A 27 5.33 -9.26 2.05
CA GLY A 27 6.21 -9.59 0.92
C GLY A 27 5.64 -9.19 -0.45
N GLN A 28 4.44 -8.60 -0.52
CA GLN A 28 3.95 -8.02 -1.77
C GLN A 28 4.50 -6.62 -1.98
N GLU A 29 5.07 -6.41 -3.17
CA GLU A 29 5.54 -5.12 -3.64
C GLU A 29 4.37 -4.14 -3.81
N PRO A 30 4.61 -2.83 -3.62
CA PRO A 30 3.56 -1.84 -3.72
C PRO A 30 3.05 -1.73 -5.16
N ARG A 31 1.79 -2.12 -5.37
CA ARG A 31 1.13 -2.15 -6.68
C ARG A 31 0.79 -0.78 -7.27
N PHE A 32 0.56 0.23 -6.44
CA PHE A 32 0.06 1.52 -6.88
C PHE A 32 1.14 2.58 -6.78
N ASN A 33 1.55 3.14 -7.92
CA ASN A 33 2.53 4.22 -7.95
C ASN A 33 1.85 5.61 -8.04
N CYS A 34 2.51 6.61 -7.44
CA CYS A 34 2.17 8.00 -7.61
C CYS A 34 2.64 8.48 -9.00
N PRO A 35 1.80 9.17 -9.79
CA PRO A 35 2.21 9.68 -11.09
C PRO A 35 3.15 10.90 -11.01
N TYR A 36 3.33 11.47 -9.81
CA TYR A 36 4.06 12.72 -9.61
C TYR A 36 5.38 12.55 -8.82
N CYS A 37 5.64 11.37 -8.29
CA CYS A 37 6.87 11.06 -7.55
C CYS A 37 7.10 9.54 -7.47
N VAL A 38 8.20 9.14 -6.83
CA VAL A 38 8.59 7.72 -6.64
C VAL A 38 7.81 6.98 -5.54
N TYR A 39 6.75 7.58 -4.99
CA TYR A 39 5.99 6.98 -3.91
C TYR A 39 5.07 5.86 -4.41
N CYS A 40 5.26 4.66 -3.86
CA CYS A 40 4.41 3.51 -4.14
C CYS A 40 3.63 3.07 -2.89
N ALA A 41 2.41 2.58 -3.08
CA ALA A 41 1.55 2.03 -2.03
C ALA A 41 0.96 0.68 -2.43
N ARG A 42 0.68 -0.16 -1.42
CA ARG A 42 -0.01 -1.44 -1.61
C ARG A 42 -1.51 -1.29 -1.91
N HIS A 43 -2.13 -0.21 -1.44
CA HIS A 43 -3.55 0.07 -1.65
C HIS A 43 -3.75 1.39 -2.38
N ILE A 44 -4.73 1.42 -3.27
CA ILE A 44 -5.13 2.61 -4.01
C ILE A 44 -5.55 3.76 -3.09
N SER A 45 -6.21 3.46 -1.98
CA SER A 45 -6.62 4.47 -0.98
C SER A 45 -5.42 5.20 -0.38
N ASN A 46 -4.31 4.48 -0.14
CA ASN A 46 -3.08 5.05 0.37
C ASN A 46 -2.38 5.94 -0.66
N ALA A 47 -2.27 5.49 -1.92
CA ALA A 47 -1.70 6.30 -2.99
C ALA A 47 -2.52 7.58 -3.25
N ARG A 48 -3.87 7.49 -3.29
CA ARG A 48 -4.74 8.67 -3.43
C ARG A 48 -4.60 9.65 -2.27
N ARG A 49 -4.52 9.15 -1.04
CA ARG A 49 -4.29 9.98 0.15
C ARG A 49 -2.93 10.68 0.08
N HIS A 50 -1.89 9.98 -0.37
CA HIS A 50 -0.57 10.56 -0.60
C HIS A 50 -0.65 11.71 -1.61
N VAL A 51 -1.29 11.51 -2.78
CA VAL A 51 -1.42 12.58 -3.79
C VAL A 51 -2.11 13.80 -3.21
N ARG A 52 -3.23 13.63 -2.49
CA ARG A 52 -3.94 14.76 -1.85
C ARG A 52 -3.07 15.53 -0.86
N LYS A 53 -2.20 14.82 -0.12
CA LYS A 53 -1.40 15.41 0.96
C LYS A 53 -0.10 16.03 0.46
N CYS A 54 0.59 15.36 -0.46
CA CYS A 54 1.94 15.72 -0.92
C CYS A 54 1.93 16.47 -2.25
N HIS A 55 0.84 16.39 -3.02
CA HIS A 55 0.68 17.04 -4.31
C HIS A 55 -0.62 17.86 -4.34
N PRO A 56 -0.76 18.89 -3.48
CA PRO A 56 -1.96 19.72 -3.43
C PRO A 56 -2.20 20.37 -4.81
N GLY A 57 -3.45 20.43 -5.23
CA GLY A 57 -3.84 20.97 -6.54
C GLY A 57 -3.57 20.05 -7.74
N ARG A 58 -2.98 18.86 -7.53
CA ARG A 58 -2.87 17.84 -8.59
C ARG A 58 -4.09 16.91 -8.62
N ASN A 59 -4.33 16.29 -9.77
CA ASN A 59 -5.44 15.35 -9.93
C ASN A 59 -5.13 14.04 -9.18
N VAL A 60 -6.12 13.52 -8.45
CA VAL A 60 -5.95 12.37 -7.56
C VAL A 60 -6.16 11.07 -8.33
N TYR A 61 -5.18 10.69 -9.13
CA TYR A 61 -5.11 9.38 -9.78
C TYR A 61 -3.85 8.61 -9.39
N THR A 62 -3.87 7.31 -9.68
CA THR A 62 -2.83 6.36 -9.27
C THR A 62 -2.53 5.43 -10.43
N VAL A 63 -1.27 5.10 -10.61
CA VAL A 63 -0.83 4.18 -11.64
C VAL A 63 -0.85 2.77 -11.07
N ASP A 64 -1.62 1.86 -11.67
CA ASP A 64 -1.67 0.45 -11.28
C ASP A 64 -0.58 -0.30 -12.06
N LEU A 65 0.48 -0.70 -11.37
CA LEU A 65 1.64 -1.36 -11.98
C LEU A 65 1.28 -2.72 -12.59
N CYS A 66 0.23 -3.40 -12.11
CA CYS A 66 -0.23 -4.66 -12.70
C CYS A 66 -0.94 -4.47 -14.05
N LYS A 67 -1.37 -3.24 -14.39
CA LYS A 67 -2.05 -2.95 -15.67
C LYS A 67 -1.12 -2.38 -16.74
N LEU A 68 0.15 -2.13 -16.40
CA LEU A 68 1.15 -1.61 -17.33
C LEU A 68 1.93 -2.70 -18.08
N GLN A 69 1.65 -3.98 -17.83
CA GLN A 69 2.30 -5.13 -18.48
C GLN A 69 1.55 -5.61 -19.74
N GLN A 70 0.96 -4.70 -20.53
CA GLN A 70 0.41 -5.03 -21.86
C GLN A 70 1.30 -4.49 -22.96
#